data_AF-A0A6L7GAB1-F1
#
_entry.id   AF-A0A6L7GAB1-F1
#
_cell.length_a   1.000
_cell.length_b   1.000
_cell.length_c   1.000
_cell.angle_alpha   90.00
_cell.angle_beta   90.00
_cell.angle_gamma   90.00
#
_symmetry.space_group_name_H-M   'P 1'
#
loop_
_entity.id
_entity.type
_entity.pdbx_description
1 polymer ?
#
loop_
_entity_poly.entity_id
_entity_poly.type
_entity_poly.pdbx_seq_one_letter_code
_entity_poly.pdbx_strand_id
1 'polypeptide(L)'
;MLTESQIAPLLSIGEPRGPGPDTRLSGLVALARQMGPVPPDRDTPVREVVARLGDNWSPLILQILATGSYRHATLKRLIAAFASEEEISQRMLTLRLRALERDGFVARHVQDEVKPPRVSYALTPLGRELQQELTRLLSWIEQASPRIEAARQGFAGDRSPR
;
A
#
# COMPACT_ATOMS: atom_id res chain seq x y z
N MET A 1 13.47 -7.62 -20.55
CA MET A 1 12.37 -8.57 -20.24
C MET A 1 12.96 -9.92 -19.93
N LEU A 2 12.56 -10.54 -18.81
CA LEU A 2 13.03 -11.88 -18.45
C LEU A 2 12.45 -12.92 -19.42
N THR A 3 13.31 -13.76 -19.99
CA THR A 3 12.91 -14.82 -20.94
C THR A 3 12.81 -16.17 -20.25
N GLU A 4 12.17 -17.12 -20.91
CA GLU A 4 12.03 -18.51 -20.44
C GLU A 4 13.40 -19.15 -20.10
N SER A 5 14.42 -18.88 -20.90
CA SER A 5 15.80 -19.32 -20.70
C SER A 5 16.48 -18.74 -19.45
N GLN A 6 16.01 -17.59 -18.94
CA GLN A 6 16.51 -16.96 -17.72
C GLN A 6 15.75 -17.44 -16.46
N ILE A 7 14.49 -17.87 -16.62
CA ILE A 7 13.62 -18.27 -15.50
C ILE A 7 13.71 -19.77 -15.21
N ALA A 8 13.85 -20.61 -16.23
CA ALA A 8 13.92 -22.07 -16.07
C ALA A 8 15.06 -22.56 -15.14
N PRO A 9 16.27 -21.96 -15.16
CA PRO A 9 17.33 -22.32 -14.22
C PRO A 9 16.98 -22.00 -12.76
N LEU A 10 16.25 -20.91 -12.51
CA LEU A 10 15.84 -20.52 -11.15
C LEU A 10 14.86 -21.52 -10.54
N LEU A 11 13.93 -22.04 -11.36
CA LEU A 11 12.97 -23.08 -10.94
C LEU A 11 13.61 -24.47 -10.80
N SER A 12 14.85 -24.66 -11.25
CA SER A 12 15.53 -25.96 -11.16
C SER A 12 16.32 -26.10 -9.84
N ILE A 13 16.43 -25.04 -9.05
CA ILE A 13 17.16 -25.03 -7.78
C ILE A 13 16.19 -25.43 -6.65
N GLY A 14 16.33 -26.66 -6.15
CA GLY A 14 15.64 -27.12 -4.93
C GLY A 14 14.14 -27.43 -5.09
N GLU A 15 13.55 -27.17 -6.26
CA GLU A 15 12.13 -27.39 -6.53
C GLU A 15 11.91 -28.71 -7.31
N PRO A 16 11.06 -29.62 -6.82
CA PRO A 16 10.75 -30.85 -7.56
C PRO A 16 9.99 -30.52 -8.84
N ARG A 17 10.42 -31.13 -9.96
CA ARG A 17 9.73 -31.00 -11.25
C ARG A 17 8.60 -32.03 -11.31
N GLY A 18 7.35 -31.55 -11.31
CA GLY A 18 6.18 -32.42 -11.49
C GLY A 18 6.12 -33.03 -12.90
N PRO A 19 5.32 -34.10 -13.11
CA PRO A 19 5.11 -34.66 -14.43
C PRO A 19 4.26 -33.71 -15.29
N GLY A 20 4.83 -33.17 -16.37
CA GLY A 20 4.15 -32.30 -17.33
C GLY A 20 4.91 -31.00 -17.66
N PRO A 21 4.39 -30.16 -18.58
CA PRO A 21 4.94 -28.83 -18.82
C PRO A 21 4.82 -27.98 -17.55
N ASP A 22 5.91 -27.31 -17.16
CA ASP A 22 5.95 -26.51 -15.93
C ASP A 22 5.08 -25.24 -16.11
N THR A 23 3.85 -25.29 -15.62
CA THR A 23 2.90 -24.17 -15.67
C THR A 23 3.42 -22.94 -14.93
N ARG A 24 4.34 -23.12 -13.97
CA ARG A 24 5.01 -22.03 -13.24
C ARG A 24 5.89 -21.22 -14.17
N LEU A 25 6.60 -21.87 -15.11
CA LEU A 25 7.45 -21.20 -16.08
C LEU A 25 6.63 -20.30 -17.01
N SER A 26 5.50 -20.81 -17.52
CA SER A 26 4.57 -20.03 -18.34
C SER A 26 3.97 -18.85 -17.56
N GLY A 27 3.60 -19.06 -16.30
CA GLY A 27 3.10 -18.00 -15.41
C GLY A 27 4.13 -16.90 -15.13
N LEU A 28 5.39 -17.27 -14.88
CA LEU A 28 6.46 -16.32 -14.60
C LEU A 28 6.87 -15.52 -15.85
N VAL A 29 6.85 -16.13 -17.04
CA VAL A 29 7.06 -15.41 -18.30
C VAL A 29 5.91 -14.42 -18.56
N ALA A 30 4.65 -14.80 -18.28
CA ALA A 30 3.51 -13.90 -18.39
C ALA A 30 3.60 -12.71 -17.41
N LEU A 31 4.01 -12.98 -16.17
CA LEU A 31 4.26 -11.95 -15.16
C LEU A 31 5.39 -10.99 -15.58
N ALA A 32 6.50 -11.53 -16.12
CA ALA A 32 7.62 -10.73 -16.61
C ALA A 32 7.23 -9.81 -17.79
N ARG A 33 6.25 -10.22 -18.61
CA ARG A 33 5.68 -9.38 -19.67
C ARG A 33 4.78 -8.28 -19.10
N GLN A 34 3.98 -8.59 -18.08
CA GLN A 34 3.13 -7.60 -17.39
C GLN A 34 3.93 -6.55 -16.62
N MET A 35 5.04 -6.93 -15.98
CA MET A 35 5.89 -6.00 -15.21
C MET A 35 6.80 -5.11 -16.09
N GLY A 36 6.76 -5.26 -17.41
CA GLY A 36 7.53 -4.43 -18.34
C GLY A 36 9.02 -4.80 -18.47
N PRO A 37 9.79 -4.09 -19.33
CA PRO A 37 11.16 -4.46 -19.68
C PRO A 37 12.22 -4.16 -18.60
N VAL A 38 11.89 -3.34 -17.61
CA VAL A 38 12.80 -2.87 -16.56
C VAL A 38 12.33 -3.49 -15.23
N PRO A 39 13.15 -4.31 -14.54
CA PRO A 39 12.83 -4.68 -13.16
C PRO A 39 12.58 -3.38 -12.40
N PRO A 40 11.50 -3.24 -11.62
CA PRO A 40 11.11 -1.95 -11.05
C PRO A 40 12.33 -1.38 -10.36
N ASP A 41 12.91 -0.33 -10.96
CA ASP A 41 14.01 0.37 -10.35
C ASP A 41 13.52 0.85 -8.99
N ARG A 42 14.45 1.05 -8.04
CA ARG A 42 14.08 1.46 -6.69
C ARG A 42 13.17 2.70 -6.68
N ASP A 43 13.23 3.49 -7.75
CA ASP A 43 12.55 4.78 -7.97
C ASP A 43 11.32 4.68 -8.89
N THR A 44 10.76 3.49 -9.14
CA THR A 44 9.49 3.39 -9.88
C THR A 44 8.33 3.88 -9.01
N PRO A 45 7.47 4.80 -9.51
CA PRO A 45 6.33 5.34 -8.75
C PRO A 45 5.43 4.24 -8.18
N VAL A 46 5.29 3.12 -8.91
CA VAL A 46 4.51 1.95 -8.47
C VAL A 46 5.03 1.39 -7.15
N ARG A 47 6.35 1.18 -7.01
CA ARG A 47 6.95 0.60 -5.81
C ARG A 47 6.86 1.56 -4.63
N GLU A 48 7.09 2.85 -4.85
CA GLU A 48 6.99 3.88 -3.81
C GLU A 48 5.57 4.04 -3.29
N VAL A 49 4.57 4.05 -4.18
CA VAL A 49 3.16 4.15 -3.80
C VAL A 49 2.71 2.89 -3.04
N VAL A 50 3.08 1.69 -3.49
CA VAL A 50 2.78 0.45 -2.77
C VAL A 50 3.42 0.45 -1.37
N ALA A 51 4.69 0.85 -1.27
CA ALA A 51 5.35 0.97 0.02
C ALA A 51 4.67 2.00 0.94
N ARG A 52 4.14 3.10 0.37
CA ARG A 52 3.39 4.12 1.12
C ARG A 52 2.05 3.57 1.62
N LEU A 53 1.33 2.81 0.79
CA LEU A 53 0.07 2.17 1.19
C LEU A 53 0.28 1.07 2.23
N GLY A 54 1.49 0.53 2.33
CA GLY A 54 1.86 -0.43 3.38
C GLY A 54 2.23 0.20 4.73
N ASP A 55 2.29 1.53 4.84
CA ASP A 55 2.59 2.20 6.11
C ASP A 55 1.34 2.36 6.99
N ASN A 56 1.53 2.55 8.30
CA ASN A 56 0.44 2.58 9.29
C ASN A 56 -0.49 3.81 9.17
N TRP A 57 -0.07 4.85 8.44
CA TRP A 57 -0.72 6.17 8.51
C TRP A 57 -1.35 6.59 7.19
N SER A 58 -0.70 6.35 6.07
CA SER A 58 -1.12 6.81 4.75
C SER A 58 -2.50 6.25 4.34
N PRO A 59 -2.80 4.95 4.52
CA PRO A 59 -4.14 4.42 4.29
C PRO A 59 -5.20 5.13 5.13
N LEU A 60 -4.93 5.34 6.42
CA LEU A 60 -5.87 5.99 7.33
C LEU A 60 -6.08 7.49 6.98
N ILE A 61 -5.01 8.19 6.58
CA ILE A 61 -5.09 9.57 6.08
C ILE A 61 -6.00 9.63 4.85
N LEU A 62 -5.83 8.72 3.89
CA LEU A 62 -6.65 8.67 2.68
C LEU A 62 -8.13 8.40 3.02
N GLN A 63 -8.41 7.45 3.92
CA GLN A 63 -9.78 7.16 4.37
C GLN A 63 -10.44 8.37 5.04
N ILE A 64 -9.71 9.09 5.90
CA ILE A 64 -10.25 10.29 6.56
C ILE A 64 -10.46 11.42 5.55
N LEU A 65 -9.51 11.69 4.66
CA LEU A 65 -9.65 12.75 3.66
C LEU A 65 -10.73 12.46 2.61
N ALA A 66 -11.18 11.20 2.48
CA ALA A 66 -12.32 10.84 1.63
C ALA A 66 -13.62 11.49 2.10
N THR A 67 -13.77 11.70 3.42
CA THR A 67 -15.00 12.25 4.03
C THR A 67 -15.05 13.78 3.99
N GLY A 68 -13.95 14.46 3.69
CA GLY A 68 -13.92 15.91 3.58
C GLY A 68 -12.52 16.52 3.62
N SER A 69 -12.47 17.85 3.65
CA SER A 69 -11.23 18.60 3.80
C SER A 69 -10.97 18.95 5.27
N TYR A 70 -9.73 18.73 5.72
CA TYR A 70 -9.36 18.90 7.12
C TYR A 70 -8.07 19.71 7.29
N ARG A 71 -8.00 20.48 8.38
CA ARG A 71 -6.74 21.11 8.80
C ARG A 71 -5.80 20.09 9.43
N HIS A 72 -4.51 20.38 9.42
CA HIS A 72 -3.49 19.51 10.03
C HIS A 72 -3.83 19.10 11.48
N ALA A 73 -4.21 20.06 12.32
CA ALA A 73 -4.56 19.79 13.72
C ALA A 73 -5.81 18.91 13.87
N THR A 74 -6.83 19.13 13.03
CA THR A 74 -8.05 18.30 13.02
C THR A 74 -7.74 16.89 12.52
N LEU A 75 -6.99 16.78 11.44
CA LEU A 75 -6.59 15.50 10.86
C LEU A 75 -5.78 14.66 11.86
N LYS A 76 -4.84 15.27 12.59
CA LYS A 76 -4.09 14.59 13.67
C LYS A 76 -5.03 14.00 14.73
N ARG A 77 -6.00 14.78 15.22
CA ARG A 77 -6.98 14.30 16.22
C ARG A 77 -7.87 13.18 15.69
N LEU A 78 -8.31 13.29 14.43
CA LEU A 78 -9.09 12.23 13.79
C LEU A 78 -8.28 10.93 13.69
N ILE A 79 -7.03 11.01 13.21
CA ILE A 79 -6.14 9.85 13.13
C ILE A 79 -5.95 9.21 14.51
N ALA A 80 -5.68 10.02 15.55
CA ALA A 80 -5.52 9.52 16.91
C ALA A 80 -6.78 8.82 17.46
N ALA A 81 -7.97 9.23 17.03
CA ALA A 81 -9.22 8.60 17.44
C ALA A 81 -9.50 7.26 16.75
N PHE A 82 -8.95 7.04 15.54
CA PHE A 82 -9.15 5.81 14.77
C PHE A 82 -7.97 4.83 14.87
N ALA A 83 -6.79 5.27 15.28
CA ALA A 83 -5.62 4.41 15.47
C ALA A 83 -5.72 3.65 16.82
N SER A 84 -5.50 2.34 16.79
CA SER A 84 -5.65 1.47 17.96
C SER A 84 -4.44 1.42 18.89
N GLU A 85 -3.24 1.73 18.40
CA GLU A 85 -1.98 1.37 19.10
C GLU A 85 -0.98 2.53 19.30
N GLU A 86 -0.97 3.57 18.47
CA GLU A 86 -0.02 4.69 18.59
C GLU A 86 -0.63 6.02 18.13
N GLU A 87 -0.25 7.14 18.75
CA GLU A 87 -0.60 8.48 18.26
C GLU A 87 0.42 8.96 17.22
N ILE A 88 -0.04 9.36 16.03
CA ILE A 88 0.86 9.94 15.03
C ILE A 88 1.50 11.25 15.51
N SER A 89 2.83 11.34 15.46
CA SER A 89 3.53 12.60 15.75
C SER A 89 3.22 13.67 14.68
N GLN A 90 3.28 14.96 15.06
CA GLN A 90 3.07 16.05 14.08
C GLN A 90 4.06 16.00 12.91
N ARG A 91 5.32 15.69 13.21
CA ARG A 91 6.38 15.55 12.20
C ARG A 91 6.06 14.41 11.23
N MET A 92 5.60 13.26 11.74
CA MET A 92 5.21 12.13 10.90
C MET A 92 4.01 12.47 10.01
N LEU A 93 2.97 13.11 10.56
CA LEU A 93 1.81 13.55 9.78
C LEU A 93 2.21 14.50 8.65
N THR A 94 3.07 15.48 8.94
CA THR A 94 3.60 16.41 7.92
C THR A 94 4.37 15.66 6.83
N LEU A 95 5.20 14.68 7.20
CA LEU A 95 5.96 13.87 6.24
C LEU A 95 5.04 13.08 5.31
N ARG A 96 4.01 12.41 5.87
CA ARG A 96 3.06 11.61 5.10
C ARG A 96 2.22 12.48 4.17
N LEU A 97 1.70 13.62 4.66
CA LEU A 97 0.94 14.56 3.83
C LEU A 97 1.76 15.11 2.67
N ARG A 98 3.02 15.51 2.89
CA ARG A 98 3.90 15.98 1.82
C ARG A 98 4.16 14.92 0.76
N ALA A 99 4.28 13.67 1.19
CA ALA A 99 4.53 12.58 0.26
C ALA A 99 3.28 12.24 -0.56
N LEU A 100 2.09 12.23 0.07
CA LEU A 100 0.82 12.09 -0.64
C LEU A 100 0.53 13.29 -1.57
N GLU A 101 0.97 14.49 -1.21
CA GLU A 101 0.90 15.70 -2.05
C GLU A 101 1.84 15.59 -3.24
N ARG A 102 3.09 15.14 -3.04
CA ARG A 102 4.07 14.88 -4.11
C ARG A 102 3.55 13.85 -5.11
N ASP A 103 2.90 12.80 -4.64
CA ASP A 103 2.33 11.76 -5.50
C ASP A 103 1.01 12.20 -6.18
N GLY A 104 0.50 13.39 -5.83
CA GLY A 104 -0.71 13.94 -6.42
C GLY A 104 -2.01 13.39 -5.85
N PHE A 105 -2.00 12.65 -4.74
CA PHE A 105 -3.21 12.12 -4.09
C PHE A 105 -3.88 13.13 -3.17
N VAL A 106 -3.13 14.06 -2.60
CA VAL A 106 -3.62 15.08 -1.66
C VAL A 106 -3.29 16.47 -2.15
N ALA A 107 -4.29 17.36 -2.15
CA ALA A 107 -4.09 18.79 -2.39
C ALA A 107 -4.00 19.55 -1.06
N ARG A 108 -3.05 20.49 -0.98
CA ARG A 108 -2.93 21.46 0.10
C ARG A 108 -3.53 22.79 -0.33
N HIS A 109 -4.60 23.22 0.33
CA HIS A 109 -5.25 24.50 0.09
C HIS A 109 -4.87 25.52 1.16
N VAL A 110 -4.43 26.70 0.73
CA VAL A 110 -4.16 27.85 1.60
C VAL A 110 -5.26 28.88 1.40
N GLN A 111 -5.94 29.23 2.48
CA GLN A 111 -6.93 30.29 2.52
C GLN A 111 -6.25 31.55 3.07
N ASP A 112 -5.91 32.47 2.18
CA ASP A 112 -5.20 33.73 2.50
C ASP A 112 -6.13 34.87 2.92
N GLU A 113 -7.44 34.69 2.74
CA GLU A 113 -8.47 35.69 3.05
C GLU A 113 -8.65 35.97 4.55
N VAL A 114 -8.14 35.10 5.42
CA VAL A 114 -8.24 35.23 6.90
C VAL A 114 -6.85 35.15 7.52
N LYS A 115 -6.47 36.16 8.31
CA LYS A 115 -5.28 36.08 9.18
C LYS A 115 -5.61 35.33 10.47
N PRO A 116 -4.75 34.40 10.94
CA PRO A 116 -3.62 33.79 10.23
C PRO A 116 -4.10 32.82 9.11
N PRO A 117 -3.33 32.67 8.02
CA PRO A 117 -3.73 31.87 6.86
C PRO A 117 -4.07 30.44 7.26
N ARG A 118 -5.20 29.95 6.77
CA ARG A 118 -5.75 28.64 7.14
C ARG A 118 -5.36 27.63 6.08
N VAL A 119 -4.71 26.55 6.51
CA VAL A 119 -4.28 25.46 5.61
C VAL A 119 -5.18 24.25 5.83
N SER A 120 -5.75 23.73 4.74
CA SER A 120 -6.49 22.47 4.72
C SER A 120 -5.94 21.51 3.68
N TYR A 121 -6.25 20.23 3.87
CA TYR A 121 -5.86 19.12 3.00
C TYR A 121 -7.13 18.44 2.50
N ALA A 122 -7.13 18.01 1.25
CA ALA A 122 -8.24 17.28 0.63
C ALA A 122 -7.70 16.26 -0.38
N LEU A 123 -8.47 15.20 -0.66
CA LEU A 123 -8.13 14.32 -1.78
C LEU A 123 -8.27 15.05 -3.12
N THR A 124 -7.32 14.81 -4.02
CA THR A 124 -7.47 15.13 -5.45
C THR A 124 -8.39 14.09 -6.13
N PRO A 125 -8.77 14.28 -7.41
CA PRO A 125 -9.45 13.24 -8.18
C PRO A 125 -8.67 11.91 -8.19
N LEU A 126 -7.36 11.97 -8.44
CA LEU A 126 -6.48 10.80 -8.40
C LEU A 126 -6.44 10.14 -7.02
N GLY A 127 -6.40 10.94 -5.95
CA GLY A 127 -6.46 10.44 -4.57
C GLY A 127 -7.78 9.73 -4.26
N ARG A 128 -8.90 10.19 -4.83
CA ARG A 128 -10.20 9.53 -4.67
C ARG A 128 -10.24 8.19 -5.40
N GLU A 129 -9.70 8.11 -6.61
CA GLU A 129 -9.59 6.82 -7.34
C GLU A 129 -8.78 5.81 -6.52
N LEU A 130 -7.61 6.21 -6.02
CA LEU A 130 -6.78 5.35 -5.19
C LEU A 130 -7.49 4.91 -3.91
N GLN A 131 -8.20 5.84 -3.24
CA GLN A 131 -8.92 5.55 -2.02
C GLN A 131 -10.05 4.53 -2.24
N GLN A 132 -10.70 4.54 -3.40
CA GLN A 132 -11.71 3.53 -3.76
C GLN A 132 -11.09 2.13 -3.91
N GLU A 133 -9.93 2.02 -4.58
CA GLU A 133 -9.21 0.74 -4.67
C GLU A 133 -8.75 0.25 -3.30
N LEU A 134 -8.24 1.16 -2.47
CA LEU A 134 -7.85 0.85 -1.11
C LEU A 134 -9.04 0.33 -0.29
N THR A 135 -10.21 0.96 -0.42
CA THR A 135 -11.44 0.53 0.28
C THR A 135 -11.86 -0.88 -0.15
N ARG A 136 -11.76 -1.21 -1.45
CA ARG A 136 -12.02 -2.57 -1.95
C ARG A 136 -11.08 -3.58 -1.31
N LEU A 137 -9.78 -3.27 -1.28
CA LEU A 137 -8.77 -4.14 -0.68
C LEU A 137 -9.03 -4.34 0.82
N LEU A 138 -9.26 -3.26 1.57
CA LEU A 138 -9.53 -3.34 3.02
C LEU A 138 -10.78 -4.17 3.31
N SER A 139 -11.85 -3.99 2.53
CA SER A 139 -13.08 -4.78 2.67
C SER A 139 -12.84 -6.26 2.41
N TRP A 140 -12.04 -6.61 1.40
CA TRP A 140 -11.65 -8.00 1.16
C TRP A 140 -10.82 -8.57 2.31
N ILE A 141 -9.84 -7.80 2.83
CA ILE A 141 -9.01 -8.22 3.97
C ILE A 141 -9.87 -8.50 5.20
N GLU A 142 -10.84 -7.62 5.49
CA GLU A 142 -11.76 -7.78 6.60
C GLU A 142 -12.58 -9.08 6.46
N GLN A 143 -13.15 -9.33 5.29
CA GLN A 143 -13.88 -10.58 4.99
C GLN A 143 -12.97 -11.82 5.08
N ALA A 144 -11.71 -11.69 4.68
CA ALA A 144 -10.71 -12.76 4.73
C ALA A 144 -10.09 -12.96 6.12
N SER A 145 -10.33 -12.06 7.08
CA SER A 145 -9.69 -12.04 8.39
C SER A 145 -9.77 -13.40 9.14
N PRO A 146 -10.92 -14.11 9.18
CA PRO A 146 -10.98 -15.43 9.82
C PRO A 146 -10.06 -16.48 9.17
N ARG A 147 -9.91 -16.42 7.84
CA ARG A 147 -9.04 -17.33 7.08
C ARG A 147 -7.57 -17.01 7.31
N ILE A 148 -7.23 -15.73 7.40
CA ILE A 148 -5.87 -15.25 7.71
C ILE A 148 -5.49 -15.72 9.12
N GLU A 149 -6.40 -15.58 10.08
CA GLU A 149 -6.16 -15.98 11.47
C GLU A 149 -5.99 -17.50 11.61
N ALA A 150 -6.84 -18.30 10.94
CA ALA A 150 -6.67 -19.75 10.87
C ALA A 150 -5.31 -20.16 10.27
N ALA A 151 -4.86 -19.48 9.22
CA ALA A 151 -3.54 -19.73 8.62
C ALA A 151 -2.39 -19.40 9.59
N ARG A 152 -2.48 -18.30 10.35
CA ARG A 152 -1.49 -17.93 11.38
C ARG A 152 -1.39 -18.97 12.48
N GLN A 153 -2.53 -19.46 12.96
CA GLN A 153 -2.59 -20.50 13.99
C GLN A 153 -2.00 -21.82 13.48
N GLY A 154 -2.30 -22.21 12.23
CA GLY A 154 -1.70 -23.39 11.60
C GLY A 154 -0.18 -23.30 11.51
N PHE A 155 0.36 -22.14 11.14
CA PHE A 155 1.82 -21.93 11.09
C PHE A 155 2.48 -21.98 12.49
N ALA A 156 1.83 -21.42 13.52
CA ALA A 156 2.33 -21.47 14.88
C ALA A 156 2.35 -22.91 15.45
N GLY A 157 1.36 -23.73 15.09
CA GLY A 157 1.27 -25.13 15.50
C GLY A 157 2.36 -26.03 14.89
N ASP A 158 2.80 -25.74 13.66
CA ASP A 158 3.81 -26.53 12.92
C ASP A 158 5.26 -26.27 13.40
N ARG A 159 5.48 -25.21 14.18
CA ARG A 159 6.81 -24.79 14.67
C ARG A 159 7.05 -24.94 16.17
N SER A 160 6.31 -25.82 16.86
CA SER A 160 6.72 -26.22 18.23
C SER A 160 8.18 -26.69 18.20
N PRO A 161 9.08 -26.11 19.01
CA PRO A 161 10.51 -26.39 18.92
C PRO A 161 10.76 -27.86 19.24
N ARG A 162 11.39 -28.58 18.31
CA ARG A 162 12.04 -29.87 18.58
C ARG A 162 13.39 -29.63 19.25
#